data_AF-A0A6N3BMS8-F1
#
_entry.id   AF-A0A6N3BMS8-F1
#
_cell.length_a   1.000
_cell.length_b   1.000
_cell.length_c   1.000
_cell.angle_alpha   90.00
_cell.angle_beta   90.00
_cell.angle_gamma   90.00
#
_symmetry.space_group_name_H-M   'P 1'
#
loop_
_entity.id
_entity.type
_entity.pdbx_description
1 polymer ?
#
loop_
_entity_poly.entity_id
_entity_poly.type
_entity_poly.pdbx_seq_one_letter_code
_entity_poly.pdbx_strand_id
1 'polypeptide(L)' 'MVFEFLSQLKSETTESQFKEILQVTEQDIKFNRVSFGKTTSPIVFIEICKRCACLIKRLGGTV' A
#
# COMPACT_ATOMS: atom_id res chain seq x y z
N MET A 1 -2.54 14.83 -2.61
CA MET A 1 -1.42 13.99 -3.11
C MET A 1 -1.44 12.59 -2.51
N VAL A 2 -1.22 12.38 -1.19
CA VAL A 2 -1.41 11.06 -0.56
C VAL A 2 -2.88 10.82 -0.17
N PHE A 3 -3.55 11.81 0.42
CA PHE A 3 -4.96 11.71 0.79
C PHE A 3 -5.86 11.38 -0.40
N GLU A 4 -5.76 12.17 -1.49
CA GLU A 4 -6.47 11.90 -2.76
C GLU A 4 -6.23 10.48 -3.28
N PHE A 5 -4.98 10.01 -3.23
CA PHE A 5 -4.64 8.65 -3.65
C PHE A 5 -5.30 7.60 -2.76
N LEU A 6 -5.30 7.77 -1.44
CA LEU A 6 -5.95 6.85 -0.51
C LEU A 6 -7.48 6.84 -0.69
N SER A 7 -8.08 8.00 -0.94
CA SER A 7 -9.51 8.13 -1.26
C SER A 7 -9.85 7.38 -2.55
N GLN A 8 -9.05 7.56 -3.61
CA GLN A 8 -9.22 6.80 -4.86
C GLN A 8 -9.01 5.30 -4.64
N LEU A 9 -7.95 4.89 -3.95
CA LEU A 9 -7.65 3.49 -3.68
C LEU A 9 -8.80 2.81 -2.92
N LYS A 10 -9.39 3.49 -1.94
CA LYS A 10 -10.56 3.00 -1.20
C LYS A 10 -11.80 2.86 -2.08
N SER A 11 -11.98 3.73 -3.08
CA SER A 11 -13.11 3.61 -4.04
C SER A 11 -12.95 2.44 -5.02
N GLU A 12 -11.71 2.02 -5.30
CA GLU A 12 -11.38 0.94 -6.24
C GLU A 12 -11.18 -0.43 -5.57
N THR A 13 -11.31 -0.52 -4.25
CA THR A 13 -11.05 -1.74 -3.48
C THR A 13 -12.15 -1.98 -2.46
N THR A 14 -12.33 -3.24 -2.06
CA THR A 14 -13.17 -3.53 -0.90
C THR A 14 -12.51 -3.04 0.39
N GLU A 15 -13.29 -2.85 1.46
CA GLU A 15 -12.75 -2.42 2.75
C GLU A 15 -11.68 -3.38 3.28
N SER A 16 -11.85 -4.69 3.06
CA SER A 16 -10.88 -5.72 3.45
C SER A 16 -9.57 -5.57 2.68
N GLN A 17 -9.63 -5.49 1.35
CA GLN A 17 -8.46 -5.29 0.50
C GLN A 17 -7.75 -3.98 0.82
N PHE A 18 -8.51 -2.90 1.06
CA PHE A 18 -7.94 -1.61 1.44
C PHE A 18 -7.14 -1.69 2.74
N LYS A 19 -7.70 -2.34 3.77
CA LYS A 19 -7.01 -2.57 5.05
C LYS A 19 -5.76 -3.42 4.88
N GLU A 20 -5.84 -4.49 4.08
CA GLU A 20 -4.70 -5.36 3.79
C GLU A 20 -3.58 -4.60 3.05
N ILE A 21 -3.91 -3.81 2.03
CA ILE A 21 -2.94 -2.99 1.29
C ILE A 21 -2.20 -2.04 2.23
N LEU A 22 -2.94 -1.37 3.13
CA LEU A 22 -2.34 -0.47 4.10
C LEU A 22 -1.43 -1.20 5.10
N GLN A 23 -1.87 -2.35 5.59
CA GLN A 23 -1.11 -3.14 6.56
C GLN A 23 0.22 -3.64 5.95
N VAL A 24 0.19 -4.17 4.73
CA VAL A 24 1.41 -4.62 4.03
C VAL A 24 2.32 -3.43 3.70
N THR A 25 1.75 -2.29 3.30
CA THR A 25 2.52 -1.06 3.06
C THR A 25 3.23 -0.59 4.34
N GLU A 26 2.52 -0.58 5.47
CA GLU A 26 3.08 -0.18 6.76
C GLU A 26 4.21 -1.10 7.20
N GLN A 27 4.05 -2.42 7.01
CA GLN A 27 5.08 -3.40 7.30
C GLN A 27 6.33 -3.20 6.43
N ASP A 28 6.17 -2.96 5.13
CA ASP A 28 7.29 -2.68 4.22
C ASP A 28 8.07 -1.43 4.65
N ILE A 29 7.35 -0.36 5.00
CA ILE A 29 7.96 0.89 5.49
C ILE A 29 8.68 0.67 6.82
N LYS A 30 8.05 -0.04 7.76
CA LYS A 30 8.65 -0.38 9.06
C LYS A 30 9.92 -1.21 8.88
N PHE A 31 9.88 -2.24 8.04
CA PHE A 31 11.04 -3.06 7.72
C PHE A 31 12.17 -2.23 7.11
N ASN A 32 11.84 -1.38 6.12
CA ASN A 32 12.81 -0.50 5.48
C ASN A 32 13.44 0.51 6.45
N ARG A 33 12.66 1.04 7.39
CA ARG A 33 13.12 1.99 8.40
C ARG A 33 13.96 1.32 9.49
N VAL A 34 13.49 0.22 10.07
CA VAL A 34 14.16 -0.47 11.19
C VAL A 34 15.41 -1.18 10.72
N SER A 35 15.34 -1.90 9.61
CA SER A 35 16.45 -2.74 9.14
C SER A 35 17.51 -1.95 8.35
N PHE A 36 17.12 -0.87 7.66
CA PHE A 36 18.03 -0.15 6.75
C PHE A 36 18.13 1.35 7.01
N GLY A 37 17.44 1.88 8.03
CA GLY A 37 17.46 3.32 8.35
C GLY A 37 16.80 4.21 7.29
N LYS A 38 16.17 3.66 6.24
CA LYS A 38 15.60 4.42 5.13
C LYS A 38 14.37 5.20 5.58
N THR A 39 14.26 6.45 5.15
CA THR A 39 13.05 7.26 5.33
C THR A 39 12.16 7.16 4.09
N THR A 40 10.84 7.15 4.32
CA THR A 40 9.86 7.07 3.24
C THR A 40 9.23 8.44 3.03
N SER A 41 9.39 9.00 1.83
CA SER A 41 8.70 10.22 1.43
C SER A 41 7.25 9.92 1.00
N PRO A 42 6.36 10.93 0.95
CA PRO A 42 4.99 10.75 0.48
C PRO A 42 4.87 10.13 -0.92
N ILE A 43 5.82 10.40 -1.82
CA ILE A 43 5.85 9.82 -3.17
C ILE A 43 6.20 8.32 -3.11
N VAL A 44 7.23 7.97 -2.33
CA VAL A 44 7.64 6.57 -2.15
C VAL A 44 6.53 5.76 -1.46
N PHE A 45 5.81 6.37 -0.50
CA PHE A 45 4.63 5.75 0.10
C PHE A 45 3.58 5.35 -0.96
N ILE A 46 3.25 6.26 -1.88
CA ILE A 46 2.27 5.98 -2.96
C ILE A 46 2.78 4.85 -3.86
N GLU A 47 4.08 4.83 -4.19
CA GLU A 47 4.67 3.75 -5.00
C GLU A 47 4.59 2.38 -4.31
N ILE A 48 4.91 2.30 -3.02
CA ILE A 48 4.80 1.06 -2.23
C ILE A 48 3.34 0.61 -2.20
N CYS A 49 2.40 1.52 -1.89
CA CYS A 49 0.97 1.22 -1.94
C CYS A 49 0.51 0.68 -3.29
N LYS A 50 0.95 1.27 -4.42
CA LYS A 50 0.60 0.79 -5.76
C LYS A 50 1.10 -0.64 -6.01
N ARG A 51 2.33 -0.96 -5.54
CA ARG A 51 2.89 -2.32 -5.64
C ARG A 51 2.09 -3.31 -4.81
N CYS A 52 1.79 -2.98 -3.55
CA CYS A 52 0.95 -3.80 -2.67
C CYS A 52 -0.45 -4.00 -3.25
N ALA A 53 -1.08 -2.95 -3.77
CA ALA A 53 -2.39 -3.01 -4.41
C ALA A 53 -2.39 -3.90 -5.65
N CYS A 54 -1.34 -3.84 -6.48
CA CYS A 54 -1.21 -4.71 -7.65
C CYS A 54 -1.08 -6.19 -7.25
N LEU A 55 -0.30 -6.49 -6.21
CA LEU A 55 -0.15 -7.85 -5.68
C LEU A 55 -1.47 -8.39 -5.12
N ILE A 56 -2.15 -7.62 -4.27
CA ILE A 56 -3.40 -8.05 -3.63
C ILE A 56 -4.53 -8.18 -4.66
N LYS A 57 -4.63 -7.26 -5.63
CA LYS A 57 -5.60 -7.38 -6.74
C LYS A 57 -5.33 -8.62 -7.62
N ARG A 58 -4.06 -9.01 -7.82
CA ARG A 58 -3.70 -10.23 -8.56
C ARG A 58 -3.97 -11.51 -7.76
N LEU A 59 -3.69 -11.50 -6.46
CA LEU A 59 -3.92 -12.66 -5.58
C LEU A 59 -5.41 -12.88 -5.28
N GLY A 60 -6.22 -11.81 -5.23
CA GLY A 60 -7.68 -11.87 -5.18
C GLY A 60 -8.36 -12.06 -6.54
N GLY A 61 -7.59 -12.34 -7.60
CA GLY A 61 -8.05 -12.50 -8.98
C GLY A 61 -8.23 -13.95 -9.44
N THR A 62 -8.47 -14.88 -8.53
CA THR A 62 -9.04 -16.20 -8.84
C THR A 62 -10.49 -16.20 -8.41
N VAL A 63 -11.37 -15.86 -9.35
CA VAL A 63 -12.77 -16.33 -9.39
C VAL A 63 -12.81 -17.75 -9.91
#